data_AF-A0A9W9E5W8-F1
#
_entry.id   AF-A0A9W9E5W8-F1
#
_cell.length_a   1.000
_cell.length_b   1.000
_cell.length_c   1.000
_cell.angle_alpha   90.00
_cell.angle_beta   90.00
_cell.angle_gamma   90.00
#
_symmetry.space_group_name_H-M   'P 1'
#
loop_
_entity.id
_entity.type
_entity.pdbx_description
1 polymer ?
#
loop_
_entity_poly.entity_id
_entity_poly.type
_entity_poly.pdbx_seq_one_letter_code
_entity_poly.pdbx_strand_id
1 'polypeptide(L)'
;MAAQSTEFHQFSRLPPEIRLQIWFNCLPHRVVQRDDPLSSGDIQREQMCWSLRSSQRNASLPLIASVCRESRGVVRKWGKLVLQDYWFNLGPIWVQPRLDFYNLNCNGMSCWEGDDIHIVMEFFEEGFSRLDMMPLALRAEYFFQFSLDPPPELDEFSDYPHLEIYERARPRGMPSMDDPYNEFAKISERPFARVSQSATLAFICIHATEAQAAESGLFGLLLDAPVQLVDCDDEKRLRAFHDLFTNGRRSNNKRLHVRKQFDSILAPDFKCRVQNWREKVDWLMMTYAWLRAKYSNKHFIPIDGDPGLAWSPPLMDDHAILYMNNKEEPKKTNVFNDRHPWVIQAKKELPRITPKIQFILCTDECDADDDISMERDMGIPRGGHSPWFRTKLTYADLPEIP
;
A
#
# COMPACT_ATOMS: atom_id res chain seq x y z
N MET A 1 -46.04 3.09 -5.93
CA MET A 1 -44.67 2.93 -6.47
C MET A 1 -44.74 1.88 -7.56
N ALA A 2 -44.48 2.26 -8.82
CA ALA A 2 -44.48 1.30 -9.92
C ALA A 2 -43.28 0.36 -9.76
N ALA A 3 -43.53 -0.95 -9.74
CA ALA A 3 -42.47 -1.95 -9.76
C ALA A 3 -41.70 -1.77 -11.08
N GLN A 4 -40.48 -1.26 -10.98
CA GLN A 4 -39.56 -1.26 -12.13
C GLN A 4 -39.30 -2.72 -12.50
N SER A 5 -39.43 -3.04 -13.80
CA SER A 5 -39.04 -4.35 -14.32
C SER A 5 -37.59 -4.63 -13.92
N THR A 6 -37.38 -5.71 -13.17
CA THR A 6 -36.05 -6.19 -12.77
C THR A 6 -35.31 -6.88 -13.90
N GLU A 7 -35.95 -7.06 -15.07
CA GLU A 7 -35.36 -7.73 -16.23
C GLU A 7 -34.93 -6.70 -17.29
N PHE A 8 -33.62 -6.54 -17.43
CA PHE A 8 -33.01 -5.75 -18.49
C PHE A 8 -32.89 -6.58 -19.78
N HIS A 9 -34.02 -6.84 -20.44
CA HIS A 9 -34.13 -7.69 -21.63
C HIS A 9 -33.27 -7.25 -22.83
N GLN A 10 -32.79 -6.00 -22.83
CA GLN A 10 -31.96 -5.48 -23.90
C GLN A 10 -30.53 -6.03 -23.85
N PHE A 11 -30.05 -6.44 -22.67
CA PHE A 11 -28.69 -6.95 -22.52
C PHE A 11 -28.44 -8.19 -23.38
N SER A 12 -29.36 -9.15 -23.38
CA SER A 12 -29.24 -10.39 -24.16
C SER A 12 -29.28 -10.18 -25.67
N ARG A 13 -29.76 -9.01 -26.13
CA ARG A 13 -29.81 -8.62 -27.55
C ARG A 13 -28.52 -7.96 -28.04
N LEU A 14 -27.61 -7.59 -27.14
CA LEU A 14 -26.34 -7.00 -27.52
C LEU A 14 -25.41 -8.06 -28.15
N PRO A 15 -24.56 -7.67 -29.11
CA PRO A 15 -23.51 -8.54 -29.64
C PRO A 15 -22.63 -9.11 -28.50
N PRO A 16 -22.14 -10.36 -28.61
CA PRO A 16 -21.32 -10.98 -27.57
C PRO A 16 -20.13 -10.13 -27.11
N GLU A 17 -19.49 -9.42 -28.03
CA GLU A 17 -18.33 -8.56 -27.77
C GLU A 17 -18.69 -7.42 -26.80
N ILE A 18 -19.83 -6.76 -27.03
CA ILE A 18 -20.32 -5.68 -26.18
C ILE A 18 -20.72 -6.22 -24.80
N ARG A 19 -21.37 -7.39 -24.74
CA ARG A 19 -21.74 -8.02 -23.46
C ARG A 19 -20.50 -8.37 -22.64
N LEU A 20 -19.46 -8.90 -23.28
CA LEU A 20 -18.17 -9.18 -22.62
C LEU A 20 -17.47 -7.91 -22.14
N GLN A 21 -17.51 -6.82 -22.92
CA GLN A 21 -16.98 -5.52 -22.48
C GLN A 21 -17.76 -4.96 -21.29
N ILE A 22 -19.09 -5.05 -21.29
CA ILE A 22 -19.91 -4.64 -20.14
C ILE A 22 -19.51 -5.44 -18.90
N TRP A 23 -19.41 -6.77 -19.01
CA TRP A 23 -18.98 -7.58 -17.88
C TRP A 23 -17.57 -7.25 -17.40
N PHE A 24 -16.65 -6.95 -18.31
CA PHE A 24 -15.30 -6.52 -17.95
C PHE A 24 -15.31 -5.21 -17.17
N ASN A 25 -16.09 -4.22 -17.63
CA ASN A 25 -16.20 -2.92 -16.95
C ASN A 25 -16.98 -2.99 -15.62
N CYS A 26 -17.72 -4.07 -15.38
CA CYS A 26 -18.36 -4.34 -14.10
C CYS A 26 -17.44 -5.10 -13.12
N LEU A 27 -16.24 -5.52 -13.53
CA LEU A 27 -15.29 -6.13 -12.60
C LEU A 27 -14.87 -5.10 -11.54
N PRO A 28 -14.80 -5.49 -10.25
CA PRO A 28 -14.37 -4.57 -9.22
C PRO A 28 -12.87 -4.27 -9.33
N HIS A 29 -12.50 -3.05 -8.96
CA HIS A 29 -11.11 -2.66 -8.70
C HIS A 29 -10.85 -2.81 -7.21
N ARG A 30 -10.21 -3.91 -6.81
CA ARG A 30 -10.11 -4.29 -5.40
C ARG A 30 -8.75 -3.92 -4.84
N VAL A 31 -8.71 -3.77 -3.52
CA VAL A 31 -7.46 -3.73 -2.78
C VAL A 31 -7.24 -5.13 -2.23
N VAL A 32 -6.37 -5.90 -2.88
CA VAL A 32 -5.95 -7.22 -2.39
C VAL A 32 -5.04 -6.99 -1.19
N GLN A 33 -5.56 -7.30 -0.01
CA GLN A 33 -4.79 -7.22 1.22
C GLN A 33 -3.96 -8.48 1.39
N ARG A 34 -2.69 -8.27 1.73
CA ARG A 34 -1.84 -9.29 2.28
C ARG A 34 -1.36 -8.81 3.64
N ASP A 35 -1.90 -9.41 4.68
CA ASP A 35 -1.61 -9.06 6.06
C ASP A 35 -0.36 -9.81 6.53
N ASP A 36 0.48 -9.13 7.30
CA ASP A 36 1.73 -9.68 7.81
C ASP A 36 1.49 -10.77 8.86
N PRO A 37 2.10 -11.95 8.69
CA PRO A 37 2.06 -13.05 9.64
C PRO A 37 2.50 -12.71 11.07
N LEU A 38 3.43 -11.77 11.27
CA LEU A 38 4.13 -11.57 12.55
C LEU A 38 3.61 -10.37 13.33
N SER A 39 3.22 -9.29 12.65
CA SER A 39 2.78 -8.02 13.28
C SER A 39 1.27 -7.84 13.31
N SER A 40 0.49 -8.91 13.12
CA SER A 40 -0.98 -8.87 13.13
C SER A 40 -1.53 -8.15 14.37
N GLY A 41 -0.87 -8.25 15.53
CA GLY A 41 -1.29 -7.54 16.75
C GLY A 41 -1.24 -6.01 16.67
N ASP A 42 -0.26 -5.41 15.99
CA ASP A 42 -0.17 -3.94 15.84
C ASP A 42 -1.19 -3.43 14.83
N ILE A 43 -1.28 -4.12 13.69
CA ILE A 43 -2.24 -3.80 12.62
C ILE A 43 -3.67 -3.95 13.14
N GLN A 44 -3.96 -5.01 13.91
CA GLN A 44 -5.27 -5.19 14.53
C GLN A 44 -5.57 -4.12 15.58
N ARG A 45 -4.57 -3.69 16.36
CA ARG A 45 -4.71 -2.58 17.30
C ARG A 45 -5.01 -1.26 16.60
N GLU A 46 -4.32 -0.93 15.52
CA GLU A 46 -4.59 0.28 14.73
C GLU A 46 -5.97 0.23 14.06
N GLN A 47 -6.36 -0.93 13.54
CA GLN A 47 -7.65 -1.08 12.85
C GLN A 47 -8.84 -1.00 13.84
N MET A 48 -8.63 -1.28 15.13
CA MET A 48 -9.59 -1.21 16.26
C MET A 48 -10.88 -2.05 16.08
N CYS A 49 -11.08 -2.61 14.89
CA CYS A 49 -12.09 -3.57 14.51
C CYS A 49 -11.51 -4.37 13.34
N TRP A 50 -11.25 -5.66 13.59
CA TRP A 50 -10.81 -6.60 12.57
C TRP A 50 -11.93 -7.62 12.32
N SER A 51 -12.70 -7.40 11.26
CA SER A 51 -13.74 -8.35 10.83
C SER A 51 -13.12 -9.37 9.91
N LEU A 52 -12.91 -10.59 10.42
CA LEU A 52 -12.47 -11.74 9.64
C LEU A 52 -13.33 -11.93 8.37
N ARG A 53 -14.64 -11.72 8.49
CA ARG A 53 -15.59 -11.81 7.39
C ARG A 53 -15.30 -10.79 6.29
N SER A 54 -14.94 -9.58 6.67
CA SER A 54 -14.63 -8.50 5.72
C SER A 54 -13.36 -8.84 4.92
N SER A 55 -12.33 -9.35 5.61
CA SER A 55 -11.09 -9.78 4.95
C SER A 55 -11.30 -11.04 4.10
N GLN A 56 -12.08 -12.02 4.55
CA GLN A 56 -12.46 -13.19 3.75
C GLN A 56 -13.30 -12.81 2.53
N ARG A 57 -14.23 -11.86 2.67
CA ARG A 57 -15.01 -11.32 1.54
C ARG A 57 -14.09 -10.63 0.55
N ASN A 58 -13.11 -9.87 1.03
CA ASN A 58 -12.07 -9.25 0.20
C ASN A 58 -11.17 -10.28 -0.50
N ALA A 59 -10.89 -11.42 0.13
CA ALA A 59 -10.15 -12.52 -0.47
C ALA A 59 -10.98 -13.35 -1.45
N SER A 60 -12.32 -13.31 -1.36
CA SER A 60 -13.20 -14.20 -2.13
C SER A 60 -13.32 -13.78 -3.62
N LEU A 61 -13.82 -14.71 -4.44
CA LEU A 61 -14.18 -14.46 -5.83
C LEU A 61 -15.22 -13.33 -5.92
N PRO A 62 -15.07 -12.33 -6.82
CA PRO A 62 -16.04 -11.26 -6.98
C PRO A 62 -17.46 -11.77 -7.19
N LEU A 63 -18.44 -11.14 -6.51
CA LEU A 63 -19.84 -11.56 -6.54
C LEU A 63 -20.42 -11.58 -7.95
N ILE A 64 -19.91 -10.75 -8.84
CA ILE A 64 -20.32 -10.72 -10.24
C ILE A 64 -20.16 -12.09 -10.94
N ALA A 65 -19.24 -12.95 -10.48
CA ALA A 65 -19.04 -14.31 -10.98
C ALA A 65 -20.25 -15.25 -10.74
N SER A 66 -21.14 -14.87 -9.83
CA SER A 66 -22.35 -15.64 -9.52
C SER A 66 -23.51 -15.35 -10.49
N VAL A 67 -23.49 -14.20 -11.18
CA VAL A 67 -24.62 -13.69 -11.99
C VAL A 67 -25.00 -14.63 -13.13
N CYS A 68 -24.05 -14.98 -14.00
CA CYS A 68 -24.29 -15.90 -15.12
C CYS A 68 -22.99 -16.57 -15.60
N ARG A 69 -23.10 -17.51 -16.55
CA ARG A 69 -21.94 -18.22 -17.11
C ARG A 69 -20.96 -17.28 -17.83
N GLU A 70 -21.48 -16.28 -18.53
CA GLU A 70 -20.65 -15.32 -19.29
C GLU A 70 -19.83 -14.43 -18.36
N SER A 71 -20.48 -13.79 -17.38
CA SER A 71 -19.80 -13.01 -16.33
C SER A 71 -18.73 -13.84 -15.61
N ARG A 72 -19.05 -15.08 -15.22
CA ARG A 72 -18.08 -15.99 -14.59
C ARG A 72 -16.88 -16.29 -15.49
N GLY A 73 -17.12 -16.43 -16.80
CA GLY A 73 -16.06 -16.60 -17.79
C GLY A 73 -15.13 -15.39 -17.84
N VAL A 74 -15.69 -14.17 -17.80
CA VAL A 74 -14.92 -12.93 -17.73
C VAL A 74 -14.11 -12.85 -16.43
N VAL A 75 -14.73 -13.07 -15.26
CA VAL A 75 -14.01 -13.07 -13.98
C VAL A 75 -12.83 -14.04 -14.00
N ARG A 76 -13.03 -15.28 -14.46
CA ARG A 76 -11.96 -16.31 -14.53
C ARG A 76 -10.91 -16.03 -15.61
N LYS A 77 -11.25 -15.28 -16.66
CA LYS A 77 -10.27 -14.84 -17.66
C LYS A 77 -9.31 -13.81 -17.08
N TRP A 78 -9.79 -12.97 -16.17
CA TRP A 78 -9.08 -11.78 -15.68
C TRP A 78 -8.51 -11.91 -14.27
N GLY A 79 -8.90 -12.94 -13.53
CA GLY A 79 -8.43 -13.19 -12.18
C GLY A 79 -8.20 -14.66 -11.89
N LYS A 80 -7.60 -14.90 -10.74
CA LYS A 80 -7.25 -16.25 -10.27
C LYS A 80 -7.19 -16.29 -8.76
N LEU A 81 -7.47 -17.47 -8.22
CA LEU A 81 -7.27 -17.75 -6.81
C LEU A 81 -5.80 -18.11 -6.59
N VAL A 82 -5.21 -17.52 -5.56
CA VAL A 82 -3.81 -17.66 -5.19
C VAL A 82 -3.76 -18.16 -3.77
N LEU A 83 -3.23 -19.37 -3.57
CA LEU A 83 -2.90 -19.86 -2.24
C LEU A 83 -1.76 -19.00 -1.69
N GLN A 84 -1.82 -18.61 -0.41
CA GLN A 84 -0.75 -17.88 0.28
C GLN A 84 0.12 -18.86 1.08
N ASP A 85 1.45 -18.73 1.01
CA ASP A 85 2.40 -19.77 1.46
C ASP A 85 2.77 -19.70 2.97
N TYR A 86 2.15 -18.81 3.75
CA TYR A 86 2.51 -18.57 5.17
C TYR A 86 1.44 -19.03 6.16
N TRP A 87 1.88 -19.44 7.35
CA TRP A 87 1.07 -20.07 8.41
C TRP A 87 0.06 -19.15 9.11
N PHE A 88 -0.05 -17.89 8.70
CA PHE A 88 -0.89 -16.87 9.37
C PHE A 88 -1.90 -16.21 8.43
N ASN A 89 -2.16 -16.80 7.26
CA ASN A 89 -3.00 -16.20 6.24
C ASN A 89 -4.49 -16.59 6.37
N LEU A 90 -5.34 -15.71 5.87
CA LEU A 90 -6.81 -15.88 5.75
C LEU A 90 -7.24 -17.00 4.77
N GLY A 91 -6.28 -17.70 4.17
CA GLY A 91 -6.50 -18.69 3.13
C GLY A 91 -6.21 -18.13 1.73
N PRO A 92 -6.76 -18.76 0.68
CA PRO A 92 -6.54 -18.33 -0.70
C PRO A 92 -7.14 -16.95 -0.97
N ILE A 93 -6.40 -16.10 -1.68
CA ILE A 93 -6.86 -14.77 -2.11
C ILE A 93 -7.16 -14.76 -3.60
N TRP A 94 -8.24 -14.11 -4.00
CA TRP A 94 -8.55 -13.82 -5.39
C TRP A 94 -7.84 -12.55 -5.83
N VAL A 95 -7.11 -12.62 -6.95
CA VAL A 95 -6.38 -11.47 -7.51
C VAL A 95 -6.68 -11.28 -8.98
N GLN A 96 -6.78 -10.02 -9.40
CA GLN A 96 -6.97 -9.56 -10.78
C GLN A 96 -5.84 -8.57 -11.12
N PRO A 97 -4.66 -9.06 -11.56
CA PRO A 97 -3.45 -8.24 -11.61
C PRO A 97 -3.58 -6.89 -12.31
N ARG A 98 -4.38 -6.82 -13.39
CA ARG A 98 -4.55 -5.58 -14.17
C ARG A 98 -5.56 -4.58 -13.60
N LEU A 99 -6.33 -4.96 -12.59
CA LEU A 99 -7.40 -4.13 -12.01
C LEU A 99 -7.18 -3.83 -10.54
N ASP A 100 -6.56 -4.77 -9.81
CA ASP A 100 -6.41 -4.70 -8.36
C ASP A 100 -5.15 -3.94 -7.94
N PHE A 101 -5.22 -3.36 -6.75
CA PHE A 101 -4.06 -2.88 -5.99
C PHE A 101 -3.61 -3.95 -5.01
N TYR A 102 -2.31 -4.22 -4.95
CA TYR A 102 -1.74 -5.12 -3.96
C TYR A 102 -1.25 -4.33 -2.76
N ASN A 103 -1.84 -4.58 -1.60
CA ASN A 103 -1.56 -3.84 -0.39
C ASN A 103 -0.93 -4.74 0.66
N LEU A 104 0.35 -4.50 0.94
CA LEU A 104 1.12 -5.22 1.95
C LEU A 104 0.97 -4.52 3.30
N ASN A 105 0.25 -5.15 4.21
CA ASN A 105 0.09 -4.69 5.58
C ASN A 105 1.14 -5.37 6.49
N CYS A 106 2.40 -4.91 6.48
CA CYS A 106 3.45 -5.26 7.48
C CYS A 106 3.85 -3.97 8.21
N ASN A 107 4.45 -4.09 9.39
CA ASN A 107 5.14 -2.97 10.02
C ASN A 107 6.65 -3.13 9.81
N GLY A 108 7.26 -2.33 8.93
CA GLY A 108 8.70 -2.38 8.64
C GLY A 108 9.53 -2.63 9.88
N MET A 109 9.41 -1.78 10.88
CA MET A 109 10.25 -1.83 12.09
C MET A 109 10.08 -3.12 12.91
N SER A 110 8.86 -3.64 13.07
CA SER A 110 8.60 -4.89 13.81
C SER A 110 9.14 -6.12 13.07
N CYS A 111 9.19 -6.04 11.74
CA CYS A 111 9.53 -7.15 10.86
C CYS A 111 11.08 -7.42 10.83
N TRP A 112 11.92 -6.58 11.49
CA TRP A 112 13.40 -6.66 11.48
C TRP A 112 14.06 -7.13 12.79
N GLU A 113 13.32 -7.27 13.89
CA GLU A 113 13.89 -7.52 15.23
C GLU A 113 13.78 -8.99 15.71
N GLY A 114 13.76 -9.98 14.81
CA GLY A 114 13.59 -11.39 15.20
C GLY A 114 14.21 -12.44 14.26
N ASP A 115 14.18 -13.70 14.71
CA ASP A 115 14.67 -14.89 13.97
C ASP A 115 13.93 -15.14 12.63
N ASP A 116 12.82 -14.44 12.40
CA ASP A 116 11.92 -14.59 11.25
C ASP A 116 12.17 -13.58 10.10
N ILE A 117 13.26 -12.81 10.13
CA ILE A 117 13.61 -11.82 9.09
C ILE A 117 13.55 -12.39 7.65
N HIS A 118 13.92 -13.65 7.46
CA HIS A 118 13.86 -14.31 6.16
C HIS A 118 12.43 -14.44 5.61
N ILE A 119 11.46 -14.69 6.50
CA ILE A 119 10.03 -14.82 6.14
C ILE A 119 9.50 -13.46 5.67
N VAL A 120 9.90 -12.39 6.35
CA VAL A 120 9.56 -11.01 5.99
C VAL A 120 10.18 -10.63 4.65
N MET A 121 11.44 -11.01 4.42
CA MET A 121 12.10 -10.76 3.13
C MET A 121 11.42 -11.48 1.98
N GLU A 122 11.08 -12.76 2.14
CA GLU A 122 10.31 -13.47 1.12
C GLU A 122 8.93 -12.84 0.88
N PHE A 123 8.27 -12.34 1.94
CA PHE A 123 6.99 -11.62 1.82
C PHE A 123 7.12 -10.37 0.93
N PHE A 124 8.16 -9.56 1.15
CA PHE A 124 8.48 -8.39 0.32
C PHE A 124 8.91 -8.76 -1.08
N GLU A 125 9.85 -9.70 -1.22
CA GLU A 125 10.34 -10.16 -2.51
C GLU A 125 9.19 -10.63 -3.40
N GLU A 126 8.24 -11.36 -2.82
CA GLU A 126 7.06 -11.80 -3.53
C GLU A 126 6.21 -10.60 -3.99
N GLY A 127 5.91 -9.64 -3.11
CA GLY A 127 5.13 -8.47 -3.51
C GLY A 127 5.82 -7.61 -4.57
N PHE A 128 7.13 -7.35 -4.39
CA PHE A 128 7.92 -6.59 -5.34
C PHE A 128 8.13 -7.30 -6.68
N SER A 129 8.17 -8.65 -6.70
CA SER A 129 8.20 -9.42 -7.95
C SER A 129 6.96 -9.21 -8.83
N ARG A 130 5.88 -8.63 -8.28
CA ARG A 130 4.61 -8.41 -8.97
C ARG A 130 4.37 -6.97 -9.41
N LEU A 131 5.33 -6.08 -9.20
CA LEU A 131 5.22 -4.67 -9.63
C LEU A 131 5.05 -4.51 -11.13
N ASP A 132 5.60 -5.45 -11.91
CA ASP A 132 5.37 -5.51 -13.35
C ASP A 132 3.90 -5.84 -13.69
N MET A 133 3.12 -6.35 -12.74
CA MET A 133 1.77 -6.86 -12.95
C MET A 133 0.68 -6.00 -12.32
N MET A 134 0.93 -5.40 -11.15
CA MET A 134 -0.06 -4.65 -10.37
C MET A 134 0.58 -3.51 -9.56
N PRO A 135 -0.15 -2.41 -9.32
CA PRO A 135 0.27 -1.38 -8.37
C PRO A 135 0.46 -1.94 -6.95
N LEU A 136 1.44 -1.41 -6.22
CA LEU A 136 1.76 -1.82 -4.84
C LEU A 136 1.51 -0.68 -3.86
N ALA A 137 0.91 -1.01 -2.72
CA ALA A 137 0.81 -0.15 -1.56
C ALA A 137 1.51 -0.79 -0.36
N LEU A 138 2.32 0.00 0.35
CA LEU A 138 2.97 -0.35 1.61
C LEU A 138 2.50 0.61 2.70
N ARG A 139 2.68 0.28 3.98
CA ARG A 139 2.44 1.27 5.05
C ARG A 139 3.45 2.41 5.00
N ALA A 140 3.06 3.60 5.46
CA ALA A 140 3.91 4.78 5.43
C ALA A 140 5.25 4.58 6.13
N GLU A 141 5.26 3.83 7.25
CA GLU A 141 6.43 3.56 8.08
C GLU A 141 7.53 2.80 7.32
N TYR A 142 7.21 2.15 6.19
CA TYR A 142 8.24 1.61 5.31
C TYR A 142 9.09 2.71 4.68
N PHE A 143 8.50 3.85 4.36
CA PHE A 143 9.18 4.96 3.68
C PHE A 143 9.67 6.00 4.68
N PHE A 144 8.77 6.46 5.54
CA PHE A 144 9.04 7.43 6.58
C PHE A 144 7.84 7.49 7.54
N GLN A 145 8.08 7.68 8.84
CA GLN A 145 6.99 7.73 9.81
C GLN A 145 6.01 8.88 9.49
N PHE A 146 4.71 8.60 9.60
CA PHE A 146 3.65 9.57 9.47
C PHE A 146 2.74 9.51 10.69
N SER A 147 2.39 10.66 11.26
CA SER A 147 1.45 10.75 12.36
C SER A 147 0.23 11.58 11.96
N LEU A 148 -0.96 11.06 12.26
CA LEU A 148 -2.20 11.83 12.13
C LEU A 148 -2.35 12.86 13.23
N ASP A 149 -1.78 12.61 14.42
CA ASP A 149 -1.82 13.59 15.51
C ASP A 149 -1.06 14.86 15.09
N PRO A 150 -1.58 16.05 15.44
CA PRO A 150 -0.84 17.27 15.21
C PRO A 150 0.49 17.19 15.95
N PRO A 151 1.61 17.63 15.33
CA PRO A 151 2.90 17.60 15.99
C PRO A 151 2.80 18.39 17.30
N PRO A 152 3.38 17.90 18.41
CA PRO A 152 3.38 18.65 19.66
C PRO A 152 3.97 20.05 19.44
N GLU A 153 3.34 21.08 20.00
CA GLU A 153 3.89 22.44 19.98
C GLU A 153 5.31 22.40 20.55
N LEU A 154 6.30 22.84 19.75
CA LEU A 154 7.74 22.93 20.04
C LEU A 154 8.66 21.76 19.64
N ASP A 155 8.29 20.88 18.72
CA ASP A 155 9.32 20.08 18.02
C ASP A 155 9.23 20.11 16.50
N GLU A 156 9.25 21.32 15.93
CA GLU A 156 9.11 21.57 14.48
C GLU A 156 10.18 20.89 13.59
N PHE A 157 11.22 20.25 14.14
CA PHE A 157 12.28 19.68 13.29
C PHE A 157 13.10 18.50 13.87
N SER A 158 12.59 17.74 14.87
CA SER A 158 13.19 16.43 15.24
C SER A 158 12.90 15.32 14.20
N ASP A 159 11.95 15.56 13.28
CA ASP A 159 11.47 14.56 12.30
C ASP A 159 12.08 14.66 10.90
N TYR A 160 13.27 15.25 10.69
CA TYR A 160 13.89 15.22 9.36
C TYR A 160 14.73 13.96 9.18
N PRO A 161 14.65 13.28 8.01
CA PRO A 161 15.45 12.09 7.77
C PRO A 161 16.94 12.43 7.78
N HIS A 162 17.72 11.50 8.32
CA HIS A 162 19.16 11.46 8.20
C HIS A 162 19.60 10.05 7.80
N LEU A 163 20.76 9.96 7.14
CA LEU A 163 21.37 8.70 6.72
C LEU A 163 22.80 8.63 7.21
N GLU A 164 23.13 7.55 7.91
CA GLU A 164 24.50 7.27 8.35
C GLU A 164 25.25 6.41 7.32
N ILE A 165 26.40 6.91 6.85
CA ILE A 165 27.28 6.26 5.89
C ILE A 165 28.43 5.58 6.65
N TYR A 166 28.27 4.28 6.94
CA TYR A 166 29.32 3.50 7.60
C TYR A 166 30.36 2.99 6.60
N GLU A 167 31.48 3.70 6.43
CA GLU A 167 32.50 3.35 5.43
C GLU A 167 33.40 2.13 5.74
N ARG A 168 33.50 1.61 7.00
CA ARG A 168 34.60 0.66 7.31
C ARG A 168 34.39 -0.50 8.31
N ALA A 169 33.19 -0.85 8.75
CA ALA A 169 33.01 -2.07 9.54
C ALA A 169 31.64 -2.72 9.33
N ARG A 170 31.56 -3.65 8.38
CA ARG A 170 30.58 -4.74 8.49
C ARG A 170 31.33 -6.06 8.49
N PRO A 171 31.26 -6.85 9.57
CA PRO A 171 31.56 -8.27 9.50
C PRO A 171 30.70 -8.89 8.39
N ARG A 172 31.29 -9.80 7.60
CA ARG A 172 30.55 -10.57 6.59
C ARG A 172 29.33 -11.22 7.27
N GLY A 173 28.13 -10.97 6.76
CA GLY A 173 26.90 -11.66 7.19
C GLY A 173 25.85 -10.81 7.89
N MET A 174 26.04 -9.51 8.10
CA MET A 174 24.98 -8.62 8.60
C MET A 174 24.20 -7.99 7.43
N PRO A 175 22.85 -8.10 7.38
CA PRO A 175 22.03 -7.51 6.31
C PRO A 175 22.29 -6.01 6.14
N SER A 176 22.51 -5.61 4.90
CA SER A 176 22.86 -4.24 4.50
C SER A 176 21.61 -3.45 4.12
N MET A 177 21.27 -2.49 4.98
CA MET A 177 20.35 -1.36 4.81
C MET A 177 18.88 -1.68 4.61
N ASP A 178 18.16 -1.59 5.73
CA ASP A 178 16.71 -1.73 5.90
C ASP A 178 15.97 -0.52 5.30
N ASP A 179 15.87 -0.45 3.97
CA ASP A 179 15.17 0.64 3.28
C ASP A 179 14.39 0.16 2.03
N PRO A 180 13.17 0.66 1.80
CA PRO A 180 12.31 0.30 0.67
C PRO A 180 12.96 0.49 -0.70
N TYR A 181 13.79 1.52 -0.92
CA TYR A 181 14.49 1.65 -2.19
C TYR A 181 15.51 0.52 -2.36
N ASN A 182 16.19 0.11 -1.30
CA ASN A 182 17.15 -0.98 -1.36
C ASN A 182 16.51 -2.33 -1.69
N GLU A 183 15.39 -2.69 -1.07
CA GLU A 183 14.69 -3.94 -1.37
C GLU A 183 14.13 -3.95 -2.78
N PHE A 184 13.52 -2.84 -3.19
CA PHE A 184 13.00 -2.68 -4.54
C PHE A 184 14.10 -2.75 -5.61
N ALA A 185 15.23 -2.07 -5.41
CA ALA A 185 16.36 -2.06 -6.34
C ALA A 185 17.15 -3.38 -6.34
N LYS A 186 16.88 -4.35 -5.46
CA LYS A 186 17.43 -5.72 -5.61
C LYS A 186 16.71 -6.53 -6.69
N ILE A 187 15.45 -6.21 -6.98
CA ILE A 187 14.52 -7.11 -7.70
C ILE A 187 14.26 -6.63 -9.14
N SER A 188 14.53 -5.37 -9.47
CA SER A 188 14.24 -4.79 -10.79
C SER A 188 15.48 -4.22 -11.48
N GLU A 189 15.72 -4.66 -12.72
CA GLU A 189 16.76 -4.14 -13.64
C GLU A 189 16.35 -2.87 -14.41
N ARG A 190 15.11 -2.39 -14.25
CA ARG A 190 14.47 -1.45 -15.19
C ARG A 190 14.28 -0.04 -14.62
N PRO A 191 14.07 0.98 -15.48
CA PRO A 191 13.68 2.32 -15.02
C PRO A 191 12.41 2.23 -14.18
N PHE A 192 12.48 2.72 -12.95
CA PHE A 192 11.44 2.52 -11.95
C PHE A 192 10.16 3.35 -12.19
N ALA A 193 10.19 4.28 -13.15
CA ALA A 193 9.07 5.13 -13.55
C ALA A 193 7.84 4.36 -14.08
N ARG A 194 7.96 3.06 -14.36
CA ARG A 194 6.82 2.20 -14.75
C ARG A 194 6.10 1.58 -13.56
N VAL A 195 6.62 1.75 -12.35
CA VAL A 195 6.08 1.15 -11.14
C VAL A 195 5.23 2.17 -10.39
N SER A 196 3.97 1.83 -10.16
CA SER A 196 3.07 2.63 -9.33
C SER A 196 3.15 2.17 -7.89
N GLN A 197 3.77 2.97 -7.02
CA GLN A 197 3.85 2.72 -5.59
C GLN A 197 2.99 3.70 -4.80
N SER A 198 2.40 3.22 -3.71
CA SER A 198 1.60 4.02 -2.79
C SER A 198 1.97 3.75 -1.35
N ALA A 199 1.73 4.74 -0.49
CA ALA A 199 1.90 4.62 0.95
C ALA A 199 0.57 4.76 1.66
N THR A 200 0.19 3.79 2.47
CA THR A 200 -0.99 3.85 3.33
C THR A 200 -0.61 4.63 4.58
N LEU A 201 -1.11 5.87 4.69
CA LEU A 201 -0.82 6.79 5.81
C LEU A 201 -1.67 6.51 7.04
N ALA A 202 -2.86 5.96 6.85
CA ALA A 202 -3.78 5.62 7.93
C ALA A 202 -4.79 4.57 7.50
N PHE A 203 -5.34 3.88 8.50
CA PHE A 203 -6.35 2.85 8.38
C PHE A 203 -7.63 3.29 9.10
N ILE A 204 -8.76 3.20 8.42
CA ILE A 204 -10.06 3.55 8.97
C ILE A 204 -11.04 2.42 8.67
N CYS A 205 -11.45 1.69 9.71
CA CYS A 205 -12.56 0.75 9.63
C CYS A 205 -13.88 1.51 9.88
N ILE A 206 -14.90 1.32 9.03
CA ILE A 206 -16.22 1.97 9.12
C ILE A 206 -17.29 0.91 9.37
N HIS A 207 -18.09 1.09 10.43
CA HIS A 207 -19.24 0.22 10.69
C HIS A 207 -20.46 0.74 9.93
N ALA A 208 -21.01 -0.06 9.03
CA ALA A 208 -22.22 0.25 8.29
C ALA A 208 -23.03 -1.03 8.06
N THR A 209 -24.35 -0.90 7.89
CA THR A 209 -25.15 -2.02 7.37
C THR A 209 -24.84 -2.23 5.89
N GLU A 210 -25.12 -3.43 5.35
CA GLU A 210 -24.98 -3.67 3.92
C GLU A 210 -25.80 -2.68 3.08
N ALA A 211 -27.01 -2.33 3.53
CA ALA A 211 -27.85 -1.34 2.85
C ALA A 211 -27.18 0.04 2.78
N GLN A 212 -26.66 0.54 3.92
CA GLN A 212 -25.96 1.83 3.97
C GLN A 212 -24.69 1.82 3.12
N ALA A 213 -23.91 0.75 3.20
CA ALA A 213 -22.68 0.63 2.41
C ALA A 213 -23.00 0.57 0.91
N ALA A 214 -24.04 -0.14 0.50
CA ALA A 214 -24.44 -0.25 -0.90
C ALA A 214 -24.96 1.08 -1.43
N GLU A 215 -25.80 1.78 -0.66
CA GLU A 215 -26.33 3.10 -1.01
C GLU A 215 -25.21 4.15 -1.14
N SER A 216 -24.14 4.04 -0.34
CA SER A 216 -22.98 4.94 -0.44
C SER A 216 -22.20 4.80 -1.75
N GLY A 217 -22.23 3.63 -2.39
CA GLY A 217 -21.41 3.30 -3.55
C GLY A 217 -19.89 3.27 -3.30
N LEU A 218 -19.44 3.36 -2.04
CA LEU A 218 -18.02 3.51 -1.71
C LEU A 218 -17.23 2.20 -1.71
N PHE A 219 -17.88 1.05 -1.52
CA PHE A 219 -17.24 -0.26 -1.34
C PHE A 219 -17.51 -1.24 -2.50
N GLY A 220 -17.59 -0.72 -3.72
CA GLY A 220 -17.94 -1.49 -4.92
C GLY A 220 -19.45 -1.64 -5.10
N LEU A 221 -19.88 -1.92 -6.33
CA LEU A 221 -21.30 -1.95 -6.71
C LEU A 221 -22.08 -3.03 -5.98
N LEU A 222 -21.43 -4.15 -5.64
CA LEU A 222 -22.04 -5.30 -4.95
C LEU A 222 -21.42 -5.53 -3.56
N LEU A 223 -20.76 -4.52 -3.00
CA LEU A 223 -19.95 -4.65 -1.78
C LEU A 223 -18.85 -5.73 -1.91
N ASP A 224 -18.35 -5.92 -3.13
CA ASP A 224 -17.29 -6.86 -3.49
C ASP A 224 -15.89 -6.24 -3.40
N ALA A 225 -15.81 -4.95 -3.09
CA ALA A 225 -14.59 -4.23 -2.76
C ALA A 225 -14.68 -3.59 -1.35
N PRO A 226 -14.77 -4.41 -0.29
CA PRO A 226 -14.93 -3.93 1.10
C PRO A 226 -13.70 -3.16 1.61
N VAL A 227 -12.63 -3.11 0.83
CA VAL A 227 -11.42 -2.36 1.13
C VAL A 227 -11.12 -1.39 -0.01
N GLN A 228 -10.80 -0.16 0.35
CA GLN A 228 -10.58 0.94 -0.59
C GLN A 228 -9.31 1.69 -0.20
N LEU A 229 -8.53 2.09 -1.20
CA LEU A 229 -7.40 2.99 -1.05
C LEU A 229 -7.74 4.32 -1.73
N VAL A 230 -7.75 5.40 -0.96
CA VAL A 230 -8.19 6.73 -1.41
C VAL A 230 -7.01 7.68 -1.38
N ASP A 231 -6.78 8.43 -2.45
CA ASP A 231 -5.74 9.45 -2.48
C ASP A 231 -5.98 10.52 -1.41
N CYS A 232 -4.92 10.91 -0.70
CA CYS A 232 -5.02 11.96 0.32
C CYS A 232 -5.48 13.32 -0.24
N ASP A 233 -5.33 13.52 -1.56
CA ASP A 233 -5.76 14.74 -2.25
C ASP A 233 -7.23 14.67 -2.73
N ASP A 234 -7.89 13.50 -2.68
CA ASP A 234 -9.31 13.33 -3.04
C ASP A 234 -10.24 13.68 -1.87
N GLU A 235 -10.30 14.97 -1.58
CA GLU A 235 -11.10 15.52 -0.48
C GLU A 235 -12.59 15.15 -0.61
N LYS A 236 -13.13 15.08 -1.83
CA LYS A 236 -14.52 14.71 -2.07
C LYS A 236 -14.79 13.28 -1.58
N ARG A 237 -13.90 12.34 -1.92
CA ARG A 237 -14.05 10.94 -1.51
C ARG A 237 -13.78 10.76 -0.02
N LEU A 238 -12.79 11.44 0.54
CA LEU A 238 -12.54 11.44 1.99
C LEU A 238 -13.76 11.93 2.78
N ARG A 239 -14.42 13.01 2.33
CA ARG A 239 -15.67 13.50 2.92
C ARG A 239 -16.82 12.50 2.78
N ALA A 240 -16.95 11.81 1.65
CA ALA A 240 -17.97 10.78 1.49
C ALA A 240 -17.79 9.61 2.47
N PHE A 241 -16.55 9.18 2.74
CA PHE A 241 -16.27 8.19 3.79
C PHE A 241 -16.58 8.71 5.19
N HIS A 242 -16.26 9.98 5.47
CA HIS A 242 -16.63 10.61 6.74
C HIS A 242 -18.15 10.70 6.93
N ASP A 243 -18.89 11.00 5.87
CA ASP A 243 -20.36 11.03 5.89
C ASP A 243 -20.94 9.64 6.14
N LEU A 244 -20.39 8.59 5.53
CA LEU A 244 -20.78 7.21 5.81
C LEU A 244 -20.44 6.81 7.25
N PHE A 245 -19.30 7.24 7.79
CA PHE A 245 -18.95 7.02 9.20
C PHE A 245 -19.96 7.70 10.14
N THR A 246 -20.27 8.96 9.89
CA THR A 246 -21.17 9.79 10.72
C THR A 246 -22.61 9.30 10.67
N ASN A 247 -23.10 8.92 9.48
CA ASN A 247 -24.48 8.48 9.26
C ASN A 247 -24.64 6.95 9.27
N GLY A 248 -23.56 6.22 9.54
CA GLY A 248 -23.48 4.76 9.51
C GLY A 248 -24.16 4.09 10.71
N ARG A 249 -23.57 3.01 11.23
CA ARG A 249 -24.09 2.37 12.44
C ARG A 249 -23.88 3.27 13.67
N ARG A 250 -24.80 3.18 14.64
CA ARG A 250 -24.69 3.89 15.92
C ARG A 250 -23.42 3.57 16.71
N SER A 251 -22.80 2.40 16.48
CA SER A 251 -21.53 2.02 17.11
C SER A 251 -20.38 2.95 16.71
N ASN A 252 -20.43 3.62 15.55
CA ASN A 252 -19.44 4.63 15.18
C ASN A 252 -19.40 5.82 16.15
N ASN A 253 -20.52 6.17 16.79
CA ASN A 253 -20.58 7.31 17.73
C ASN A 253 -19.70 7.13 18.96
N LYS A 254 -19.39 5.88 19.33
CA LYS A 254 -18.51 5.54 20.47
C LYS A 254 -17.02 5.56 20.08
N ARG A 255 -16.71 5.46 18.78
CA ARG A 255 -15.33 5.31 18.27
C ARG A 255 -14.62 6.66 18.16
N LEU A 256 -14.31 7.25 19.32
CA LEU A 256 -13.70 8.58 19.44
C LEU A 256 -12.34 8.67 18.72
N HIS A 257 -11.56 7.58 18.71
CA HIS A 257 -10.28 7.56 17.99
C HIS A 257 -10.47 7.74 16.47
N VAL A 258 -11.42 7.01 15.86
CA VAL A 258 -11.70 7.15 14.42
C VAL A 258 -12.23 8.54 14.08
N ARG A 259 -13.03 9.14 14.98
CA ARG A 259 -13.46 10.52 14.83
C ARG A 259 -12.26 11.48 14.78
N LYS A 260 -11.30 11.34 15.72
CA LYS A 260 -10.07 12.13 15.73
C LYS A 260 -9.23 11.93 14.46
N GLN A 261 -9.17 10.70 13.92
CA GLN A 261 -8.49 10.44 12.65
C GLN A 261 -9.15 11.22 11.50
N PHE A 262 -10.48 11.19 11.39
CA PHE A 262 -11.19 12.00 10.39
C PHE A 262 -11.01 13.50 10.59
N ASP A 263 -11.09 13.99 11.83
CA ASP A 263 -10.85 15.40 12.15
C ASP A 263 -9.45 15.83 11.68
N SER A 264 -8.45 14.95 11.87
CA SER A 264 -7.06 15.20 11.46
C SER A 264 -6.85 15.13 9.95
N ILE A 265 -7.55 14.23 9.24
CA ILE A 265 -7.49 14.09 7.77
C ILE A 265 -8.22 15.25 7.07
N LEU A 266 -9.32 15.72 7.65
CA LEU A 266 -10.11 16.82 7.10
C LEU A 266 -9.63 18.20 7.58
N ALA A 267 -8.60 18.25 8.41
CA ALA A 267 -8.02 19.49 8.91
C ALA A 267 -7.38 20.30 7.76
N PRO A 268 -7.40 21.66 7.82
CA PRO A 268 -6.84 22.49 6.76
C PRO A 268 -5.34 22.28 6.49
N ASP A 269 -4.58 21.90 7.52
CA ASP A 269 -3.13 21.66 7.46
C ASP A 269 -2.76 20.25 6.96
N PHE A 270 -3.73 19.32 6.85
CA PHE A 270 -3.46 17.93 6.48
C PHE A 270 -2.68 17.82 5.17
N LYS A 271 -3.08 18.57 4.13
CA LYS A 271 -2.38 18.57 2.83
C LYS A 271 -0.93 19.06 2.97
N CYS A 272 -0.67 20.04 3.83
CA CYS A 272 0.68 20.53 4.10
C CYS A 272 1.53 19.45 4.80
N ARG A 273 0.96 18.75 5.79
CA ARG A 273 1.64 17.64 6.49
C ARG A 273 1.97 16.49 5.55
N VAL A 274 1.03 16.10 4.68
CA VAL A 274 1.25 15.06 3.65
C VAL A 274 2.34 15.50 2.66
N GLN A 275 2.35 16.76 2.25
CA GLN A 275 3.36 17.29 1.33
C GLN A 275 4.76 17.30 1.96
N ASN A 276 4.88 17.75 3.21
CA ASN A 276 6.13 17.68 3.97
C ASN A 276 6.64 16.22 4.11
N TRP A 277 5.74 15.28 4.38
CA TRP A 277 6.08 13.85 4.41
C TRP A 277 6.57 13.35 3.05
N ARG A 278 5.90 13.72 1.94
CA ARG A 278 6.34 13.37 0.57
C ARG A 278 7.75 13.87 0.28
N GLU A 279 8.07 15.09 0.68
CA GLU A 279 9.41 15.68 0.47
C GLU A 279 10.50 14.92 1.22
N LYS A 280 10.21 14.45 2.44
CA LYS A 280 11.12 13.60 3.22
C LYS A 280 11.35 12.24 2.57
N VAL A 281 10.28 11.61 2.08
CA VAL A 281 10.35 10.33 1.36
C VAL A 281 11.13 10.49 0.05
N ASP A 282 10.86 11.53 -0.73
CA ASP A 282 11.59 11.80 -1.98
C ASP A 282 13.09 12.02 -1.72
N TRP A 283 13.43 12.75 -0.66
CA TRP A 283 14.83 12.95 -0.26
C TRP A 283 15.50 11.63 0.13
N LEU A 284 14.85 10.79 0.94
CA LEU A 284 15.37 9.46 1.31
C LEU A 284 15.58 8.57 0.09
N MET A 285 14.56 8.44 -0.76
CA MET A 285 14.62 7.64 -1.99
C MET A 285 15.79 8.08 -2.90
N MET A 286 15.96 9.39 -3.10
CA MET A 286 17.08 9.94 -3.84
C MET A 286 18.43 9.66 -3.16
N THR A 287 18.50 9.74 -1.84
CA THR A 287 19.72 9.51 -1.06
C THR A 287 20.18 8.07 -1.14
N TYR A 288 19.27 7.10 -1.02
CA TYR A 288 19.59 5.69 -1.21
C TYR A 288 19.94 5.35 -2.67
N ALA A 289 19.27 5.99 -3.64
CA ALA A 289 19.65 5.88 -5.06
C ALA A 289 21.07 6.36 -5.31
N TRP A 290 21.45 7.49 -4.72
CA TRP A 290 22.79 8.03 -4.80
C TRP A 290 23.80 7.09 -4.14
N LEU A 291 23.49 6.56 -2.96
CA LEU A 291 24.38 5.66 -2.23
C LEU A 291 24.68 4.39 -3.04
N ARG A 292 23.65 3.82 -3.69
CA ARG A 292 23.83 2.68 -4.60
C ARG A 292 24.72 3.01 -5.79
N ALA A 293 24.54 4.19 -6.37
CA ALA A 293 25.36 4.65 -7.48
C ALA A 293 26.82 4.87 -7.05
N LYS A 294 27.06 5.49 -5.88
CA LYS A 294 28.39 5.70 -5.30
C LYS A 294 29.14 4.38 -5.11
N TYR A 295 28.49 3.36 -4.54
CA TYR A 295 29.14 2.08 -4.25
C TYR A 295 28.99 1.02 -5.36
N SER A 296 28.49 1.39 -6.54
CA SER A 296 28.31 0.48 -7.70
C SER A 296 27.58 -0.83 -7.34
N ASN A 297 26.52 -0.73 -6.54
CA ASN A 297 25.66 -1.87 -6.21
C ASN A 297 24.88 -2.37 -7.45
N LYS A 298 24.17 -3.49 -7.37
CA LYS A 298 23.33 -3.94 -8.50
C LYS A 298 22.16 -2.95 -8.74
N HIS A 299 21.76 -2.85 -10.00
CA HIS A 299 20.58 -2.11 -10.48
C HIS A 299 20.51 -0.66 -9.97
N PHE A 300 21.41 0.18 -10.49
CA PHE A 300 21.55 1.58 -10.12
C PHE A 300 21.53 2.48 -11.35
N ILE A 301 21.22 3.76 -11.13
CA ILE A 301 21.37 4.80 -12.14
C ILE A 301 22.84 5.22 -12.13
N PRO A 302 23.58 5.02 -13.23
CA PRO A 302 25.02 5.26 -13.26
C PRO A 302 25.34 6.74 -13.06
N ILE A 303 26.37 7.02 -12.26
CA ILE A 303 26.88 8.37 -12.03
C ILE A 303 28.22 8.52 -12.73
N ASP A 304 28.28 9.46 -13.68
CA ASP A 304 29.52 9.80 -14.37
C ASP A 304 30.31 10.81 -13.53
N GLY A 305 31.58 10.52 -13.26
CA GLY A 305 32.46 11.39 -12.48
C GLY A 305 32.34 11.19 -10.96
N ASP A 306 32.64 12.25 -10.21
CA ASP A 306 32.65 12.22 -8.74
C ASP A 306 31.21 12.23 -8.18
N PRO A 307 30.78 11.19 -7.44
CA PRO A 307 29.46 11.14 -6.82
C PRO A 307 29.18 12.29 -5.85
N GLY A 308 30.21 12.87 -5.23
CA GLY A 308 30.06 14.01 -4.32
C GLY A 308 29.44 15.24 -4.98
N LEU A 309 29.62 15.41 -6.30
CA LEU A 309 29.10 16.54 -7.08
C LEU A 309 27.58 16.50 -7.32
N ALA A 310 26.93 15.37 -7.01
CA ALA A 310 25.47 15.25 -7.02
C ALA A 310 24.81 16.08 -5.90
N TRP A 311 25.58 16.58 -4.93
CA TRP A 311 25.12 17.36 -3.80
C TRP A 311 25.54 18.83 -3.91
N SER A 312 24.81 19.69 -3.22
CA SER A 312 25.08 21.13 -3.10
C SER A 312 25.01 21.54 -1.62
N PRO A 313 26.16 21.85 -0.98
CA PRO A 313 27.53 21.79 -1.53
C PRO A 313 27.97 20.35 -1.84
N PRO A 314 29.02 20.15 -2.68
CA PRO A 314 29.55 18.82 -2.93
C PRO A 314 29.95 18.10 -1.64
N LEU A 315 29.59 16.82 -1.53
CA LEU A 315 30.00 15.99 -0.40
C LEU A 315 31.47 15.61 -0.56
N MET A 316 32.22 15.74 0.53
CA MET A 316 33.57 15.20 0.66
C MET A 316 33.48 13.79 1.27
N ASP A 317 34.39 12.88 0.91
CA ASP A 317 34.32 11.44 1.27
C ASP A 317 34.34 11.14 2.79
N ASP A 318 34.47 12.13 3.66
CA ASP A 318 34.53 11.98 5.12
C ASP A 318 33.18 12.12 5.85
N HIS A 319 32.05 12.27 5.13
CA HIS A 319 30.74 12.44 5.77
C HIS A 319 30.19 11.11 6.29
N ALA A 320 30.23 10.95 7.62
CA ALA A 320 29.63 9.81 8.30
C ALA A 320 28.09 9.89 8.37
N ILE A 321 27.49 11.08 8.29
CA ILE A 321 26.02 11.27 8.38
C ILE A 321 25.56 12.38 7.43
N LEU A 322 24.52 12.10 6.65
CA LEU A 322 23.80 13.04 5.79
C LEU A 322 22.49 13.45 6.45
N TYR A 323 22.22 14.74 6.53
CA TYR A 323 20.97 15.31 7.05
C TYR A 323 20.19 16.01 5.94
N MET A 324 18.90 15.71 5.80
CA MET A 324 18.00 16.52 4.96
C MET A 324 17.87 17.93 5.51
N ASN A 325 17.80 18.05 6.83
CA ASN A 325 17.81 19.30 7.56
C ASN A 325 18.35 19.01 8.98
N ASN A 326 19.23 19.86 9.51
CA ASN A 326 19.80 19.69 10.85
C ASN A 326 19.54 20.95 11.68
N LYS A 327 18.81 20.83 12.80
CA LYS A 327 18.50 21.95 13.70
C LYS A 327 19.71 22.49 14.44
N GLU A 328 20.53 21.60 14.95
CA GLU A 328 21.68 21.93 15.79
C GLU A 328 22.73 22.64 14.95
N GLU A 329 22.78 22.29 13.66
CA GLU A 329 23.67 22.90 12.68
C GLU A 329 22.94 23.14 11.33
N PRO A 330 22.17 24.23 11.18
CA PRO A 330 21.41 24.54 9.95
C PRO A 330 22.28 24.69 8.68
N LYS A 331 23.59 24.81 8.87
CA LYS A 331 24.59 24.85 7.80
C LYS A 331 24.98 23.45 7.28
N LYS A 332 24.59 22.37 7.96
CA LYS A 332 24.82 20.96 7.59
C LYS A 332 23.62 20.32 6.88
N THR A 333 22.91 21.09 6.08
CA THR A 333 21.80 20.61 5.25
C THR A 333 22.33 20.10 3.92
N ASN A 334 21.98 18.86 3.56
CA ASN A 334 22.43 18.20 2.35
C ASN A 334 21.30 18.23 1.31
N VAL A 335 21.48 19.05 0.29
CA VAL A 335 20.52 19.20 -0.81
C VAL A 335 21.14 18.66 -2.08
N PHE A 336 20.34 18.00 -2.90
CA PHE A 336 20.80 17.57 -4.23
C PHE A 336 21.05 18.78 -5.14
N ASN A 337 22.10 18.69 -5.95
CA ASN A 337 22.36 19.63 -7.02
C ASN A 337 21.41 19.35 -8.19
N ASP A 338 20.32 20.11 -8.27
CA ASP A 338 19.29 19.96 -9.31
C ASP A 338 19.78 20.11 -10.75
N ARG A 339 21.01 20.60 -10.96
CA ARG A 339 21.64 20.71 -12.28
C ARG A 339 22.53 19.53 -12.62
N HIS A 340 22.82 18.65 -11.67
CA HIS A 340 23.67 17.49 -11.89
C HIS A 340 22.94 16.47 -12.79
N PRO A 341 23.57 15.95 -13.86
CA PRO A 341 22.91 15.02 -14.80
C PRO A 341 22.28 13.81 -14.12
N TRP A 342 23.00 13.20 -13.17
CA TRP A 342 22.48 12.08 -12.37
C TRP A 342 21.23 12.44 -11.57
N VAL A 343 21.18 13.63 -10.95
CA VAL A 343 20.00 14.07 -10.15
C VAL A 343 18.78 14.24 -11.05
N ILE A 344 18.97 14.85 -12.23
CA ILE A 344 17.90 15.02 -13.22
C ILE A 344 17.36 13.66 -13.68
N GLN A 345 18.26 12.71 -13.94
CA GLN A 345 17.88 11.35 -14.35
C GLN A 345 17.17 10.60 -13.21
N ALA A 346 17.71 10.64 -11.99
CA ALA A 346 17.13 9.99 -10.82
C ALA A 346 15.72 10.49 -10.53
N LYS A 347 15.47 11.81 -10.56
CA LYS A 347 14.12 12.38 -10.38
C LYS A 347 13.11 11.94 -11.47
N LYS A 348 13.59 11.54 -12.64
CA LYS A 348 12.76 11.01 -13.74
C LYS A 348 12.50 9.51 -13.60
N GLU A 349 13.49 8.77 -13.12
CA GLU A 349 13.46 7.31 -13.10
C GLU A 349 12.93 6.73 -11.79
N LEU A 350 13.13 7.39 -10.64
CA LEU A 350 12.65 6.90 -9.35
C LEU A 350 11.11 6.93 -9.26
N PRO A 351 10.50 5.94 -8.56
CA PRO A 351 9.07 5.92 -8.37
C PRO A 351 8.66 7.05 -7.42
N ARG A 352 7.55 7.73 -7.73
CA ARG A 352 6.94 8.70 -6.83
C ARG A 352 5.92 7.99 -5.97
N ILE A 353 6.03 8.15 -4.65
CA ILE A 353 5.15 7.48 -3.70
C ILE A 353 3.86 8.28 -3.56
N THR A 354 2.73 7.64 -3.86
CA THR A 354 1.40 8.26 -3.73
C THR A 354 0.80 7.95 -2.37
N PRO A 355 0.65 8.91 -1.44
CA PRO A 355 0.02 8.67 -0.14
C PRO A 355 -1.49 8.48 -0.28
N LYS A 356 -2.00 7.49 0.44
CA LYS A 356 -3.40 7.06 0.43
C LYS A 356 -3.88 6.78 1.86
N ILE A 357 -5.19 6.83 2.04
CA ILE A 357 -5.90 6.37 3.24
C ILE A 357 -6.62 5.07 2.90
N GLN A 358 -6.47 4.06 3.76
CA GLN A 358 -7.18 2.80 3.61
C GLN A 358 -8.48 2.81 4.39
N PHE A 359 -9.58 2.52 3.71
CA PHE A 359 -10.88 2.32 4.31
C PHE A 359 -11.28 0.85 4.26
N ILE A 360 -11.80 0.32 5.36
CA ILE A 360 -12.32 -1.04 5.47
C ILE A 360 -13.78 -0.97 5.91
N LEU A 361 -14.66 -1.66 5.20
CA LEU A 361 -16.05 -1.85 5.60
C LEU A 361 -16.14 -2.98 6.62
N CYS A 362 -16.78 -2.73 7.76
CA CYS A 362 -17.25 -3.76 8.66
C CYS A 362 -18.78 -3.74 8.74
N THR A 363 -19.40 -4.87 8.43
CA THR A 363 -20.86 -5.04 8.49
C THR A 363 -21.35 -5.75 9.75
N ASP A 364 -20.41 -6.29 10.53
CA ASP A 364 -20.68 -7.03 11.75
C ASP A 364 -21.17 -6.12 12.89
N GLU A 365 -21.81 -6.73 13.88
CA GLU A 365 -22.28 -6.04 15.09
C GLU A 365 -21.18 -6.01 16.15
N CYS A 366 -20.05 -5.37 15.81
CA CYS A 366 -18.95 -5.20 16.74
C CYS A 366 -19.30 -4.13 17.79
N ASP A 367 -19.23 -4.50 19.07
CA ASP A 367 -19.36 -3.55 20.16
C ASP A 367 -18.10 -2.69 20.27
N ALA A 368 -18.30 -1.38 20.22
CA ALA A 368 -17.23 -0.41 20.31
C ALA A 368 -16.70 -0.38 21.76
N ASP A 369 -15.39 -0.66 21.86
CA ASP A 369 -14.44 -0.31 22.92
C ASP A 369 -13.90 -1.41 23.85
N ASP A 370 -14.41 -2.65 23.93
CA ASP A 370 -13.88 -3.59 24.95
C ASP A 370 -13.73 -5.07 24.58
N ASP A 371 -13.98 -5.46 23.34
CA ASP A 371 -13.64 -6.83 22.94
C ASP A 371 -13.09 -6.83 21.52
N ILE A 372 -11.76 -6.80 21.44
CA ILE A 372 -11.11 -7.67 20.45
C ILE A 372 -11.49 -9.07 20.94
N SER A 373 -12.70 -9.53 20.63
CA SER A 373 -13.06 -10.92 20.79
C SER A 373 -12.15 -11.64 19.81
N MET A 374 -10.95 -11.95 20.31
CA MET A 374 -9.96 -12.66 19.55
C MET A 374 -10.64 -13.99 19.31
N GLU A 375 -11.10 -14.24 18.09
CA GLU A 375 -11.26 -15.61 17.63
C GLU A 375 -9.83 -16.20 17.53
N ARG A 376 -9.23 -16.42 18.71
CA ARG A 376 -8.09 -17.32 18.94
C ARG A 376 -8.66 -18.72 18.80
N ASP A 377 -8.81 -19.15 17.56
CA ASP A 377 -8.58 -20.53 17.12
C ASP A 377 -9.14 -20.67 15.71
N MET A 378 -8.48 -20.02 14.74
CA MET A 378 -8.49 -20.60 13.41
C MET A 378 -7.41 -21.66 13.36
N GLY A 379 -7.84 -22.93 13.39
CA GLY A 379 -6.98 -24.05 13.08
C GLY A 379 -6.30 -23.78 11.74
N ILE A 380 -5.00 -23.50 11.82
CA ILE A 380 -4.15 -23.12 10.69
C ILE A 380 -4.26 -24.24 9.64
N PRO A 381 -4.80 -23.97 8.44
CA PRO A 381 -4.72 -24.94 7.37
C PRO A 381 -3.24 -25.15 7.07
N ARG A 382 -2.73 -26.39 7.21
CA ARG A 382 -1.40 -26.74 6.71
C ARG A 382 -1.42 -26.64 5.18
N GLY A 383 -1.09 -25.47 4.66
CA GLY A 383 -1.05 -25.18 3.24
C GLY A 383 0.29 -25.62 2.62
N GLY A 384 0.21 -26.36 1.51
CA GLY A 384 1.34 -26.58 0.62
C GLY A 384 1.56 -25.40 -0.32
N HIS A 385 2.78 -25.28 -0.83
CA HIS A 385 3.22 -24.17 -1.67
C HIS A 385 2.41 -23.98 -2.95
N SER A 386 2.01 -22.74 -3.23
CA SER A 386 1.40 -22.31 -4.49
C SER A 386 2.41 -22.26 -5.63
N PRO A 387 2.18 -22.93 -6.78
CA PRO A 387 3.00 -22.74 -7.98
C PRO A 387 2.92 -21.30 -8.50
N TRP A 388 1.90 -20.53 -8.12
CA TRP A 388 1.70 -19.15 -8.53
C TRP A 388 2.82 -18.22 -8.09
N PHE A 389 3.36 -18.42 -6.87
CA PHE A 389 4.50 -17.63 -6.38
C PHE A 389 5.84 -18.08 -6.95
N ARG A 390 5.94 -19.33 -7.40
CA ARG A 390 7.14 -19.88 -8.05
C ARG A 390 7.19 -19.66 -9.57
N THR A 391 6.06 -19.29 -10.18
CA THR A 391 5.98 -19.07 -11.62
C THR A 391 6.38 -17.64 -11.97
N LYS A 392 7.35 -17.51 -12.87
CA LYS A 392 7.74 -16.25 -13.53
C LYS A 392 6.66 -15.79 -14.53
N LEU A 393 5.41 -15.68 -14.07
CA LEU A 393 4.36 -15.03 -14.85
C LEU A 393 4.75 -13.56 -15.01
N THR A 394 5.02 -13.18 -16.24
CA THR A 394 5.37 -11.81 -16.62
C THR A 394 4.11 -11.06 -17.07
N TYR A 395 4.18 -9.73 -17.17
CA TYR A 395 3.09 -8.91 -17.70
C TYR A 395 2.64 -9.33 -19.11
N ALA A 396 3.58 -9.84 -19.91
CA ALA A 396 3.34 -10.33 -21.28
C ALA A 396 2.47 -11.61 -21.31
N ASP A 397 2.41 -12.34 -20.19
CA ASP A 397 1.59 -13.55 -20.06
C ASP A 397 0.14 -13.24 -19.63
N LEU A 398 -0.19 -11.97 -19.38
CA LEU A 398 -1.54 -11.53 -19.01
C LEU A 398 -2.35 -11.11 -20.24
N PRO A 399 -3.67 -11.38 -20.28
CA PRO A 399 -4.53 -10.98 -21.40
C PRO A 399 -4.54 -9.46 -21.60
N GLU A 400 -4.46 -8.97 -22.85
CA GLU A 400 -4.58 -7.54 -23.18
C GLU A 400 -5.95 -6.97 -22.83
N ILE A 401 -5.97 -5.82 -22.13
CA ILE A 401 -7.21 -5.15 -21.67
C ILE A 401 -8.08 -4.86 -22.91
N PRO A 402 -9.39 -5.16 -22.87
CA PRO A 402 -10.29 -4.99 -24.02
C PRO A 402 -10.48 -3.55 -24.49
#